data_AF-A0A8J8SG10-F1
#
_entry.id   AF-A0A8J8SG10-F1
#
_cell.length_a   1.000
_cell.length_b   1.000
_cell.length_c   1.000
_cell.angle_alpha   90.00
_cell.angle_beta   90.00
_cell.angle_gamma   90.00
#
_symmetry.space_group_name_H-M   'P 1'
#
loop_
_entity.id
_entity.type
_entity.pdbx_description
1 polymer ?
#
loop_
_entity_poly.entity_id
_entity_poly.type
_entity_poly.pdbx_seq_one_letter_code
_entity_poly.pdbx_strand_id
1 'polypeptide(L)'
;MTLNYFQVICFIWALIGVGSRIIMGIMGDKWKTWELNSAYSEDKPKILTFIGLLGYALVGFTWYKVFDSDIGNSWIIAALTTVTLIKISVILFNYNKFRTFAKNTLNHKKKMAQLNMGVILFSIILILMGIYLY
;
A
#
# COMPACT_ATOMS: atom_id res chain seq x y z
N MET A 1 -1.83 18.49 19.91
CA MET A 1 -2.88 18.13 18.96
C MET A 1 -3.00 16.62 18.94
N THR A 2 -4.19 16.08 19.17
CA THR A 2 -4.46 14.65 18.98
C THR A 2 -4.68 14.40 17.49
N LEU A 3 -3.90 13.50 16.89
CA LEU A 3 -4.07 13.13 15.49
C LEU A 3 -5.42 12.44 15.27
N ASN A 4 -6.16 12.85 14.25
CA ASN A 4 -7.37 12.14 13.85
C ASN A 4 -7.05 10.89 13.04
N TYR A 5 -8.07 10.05 12.86
CA TYR A 5 -7.96 8.77 12.14
C TYR A 5 -7.39 8.92 10.71
N PHE A 6 -7.80 9.95 9.96
CA PHE A 6 -7.36 10.13 8.58
C PHE A 6 -5.91 10.63 8.50
N GLN A 7 -5.49 11.51 9.42
CA GLN A 7 -4.07 11.88 9.57
C GLN A 7 -3.21 10.64 9.87
N VAL A 8 -3.67 9.79 10.79
CA VAL A 8 -2.98 8.55 11.14
C VAL A 8 -2.84 7.63 9.93
N ILE A 9 -3.91 7.45 9.14
CA ILE A 9 -3.82 6.67 7.89
C ILE A 9 -2.80 7.27 6.93
N CYS A 10 -2.85 8.58 6.69
CA CYS A 10 -1.90 9.28 5.82
C CYS A 10 -0.45 9.01 6.23
N PHE A 11 -0.13 9.17 7.52
CA PHE A 11 1.23 8.98 8.01
C PHE A 11 1.67 7.51 8.02
N ILE A 12 0.79 6.57 8.40
CA ILE A 12 1.10 5.14 8.34
C ILE A 12 1.38 4.73 6.88
N TRP A 13 0.57 5.18 5.93
CA TRP A 13 0.75 4.84 4.52
C TRP A 13 2.01 5.46 3.93
N ALA A 14 2.29 6.73 4.25
CA ALA A 14 3.54 7.38 3.84
C ALA A 14 4.76 6.68 4.46
N LEU A 15 4.69 6.28 5.74
CA LEU A 15 5.75 5.55 6.41
C LEU A 15 6.02 4.19 5.77
N ILE A 16 4.97 3.41 5.46
CA ILE A 16 5.10 2.14 4.74
C ILE A 16 5.67 2.39 3.34
N GLY A 17 5.17 3.41 2.64
CA GLY A 17 5.60 3.78 1.31
C GLY A 17 7.08 4.14 1.24
N VAL A 18 7.55 5.08 2.06
CA VAL A 18 8.95 5.52 2.10
C VAL A 18 9.84 4.47 2.76
N GLY A 19 9.43 3.93 3.91
CA GLY A 19 10.20 2.97 4.68
C GLY A 19 10.50 1.70 3.89
N SER A 20 9.50 1.14 3.20
CA SER A 20 9.73 -0.03 2.33
C SER A 20 10.75 0.26 1.23
N ARG A 21 10.78 1.47 0.67
CA ARG A 21 11.70 1.86 -0.41
C ARG A 21 13.12 2.07 0.09
N ILE A 22 13.27 2.63 1.29
CA ILE A 22 14.58 2.74 1.96
C ILE A 22 15.13 1.33 2.21
N ILE A 23 14.33 0.42 2.77
CA ILE A 23 14.75 -0.96 3.03
C ILE A 23 15.10 -1.67 1.72
N MET A 24 14.29 -1.50 0.66
CA MET A 24 14.59 -2.00 -0.68
C MET A 24 15.93 -1.51 -1.22
N GLY A 25 16.22 -0.21 -1.07
CA GLY A 25 17.47 0.40 -1.51
C GLY A 25 18.69 -0.17 -0.76
N ILE A 26 18.55 -0.41 0.55
CA ILE A 26 19.62 -0.97 1.39
C ILE A 26 19.85 -2.46 1.09
N MET A 27 18.77 -3.23 0.93
CA MET A 27 18.84 -4.68 0.75
C MET A 27 19.16 -5.10 -0.70
N GLY A 28 18.86 -4.26 -1.70
CA GLY A 28 19.14 -4.53 -3.10
C GLY A 28 18.61 -5.89 -3.57
N ASP A 29 19.49 -6.75 -4.08
CA ASP A 29 19.12 -8.08 -4.58
C ASP A 29 18.60 -9.03 -3.48
N LYS A 30 18.96 -8.80 -2.21
CA LYS A 30 18.42 -9.57 -1.08
C LYS A 30 16.92 -9.31 -0.92
N TRP A 31 16.47 -8.07 -1.16
CA TRP A 31 15.04 -7.74 -1.12
C TRP A 31 14.27 -8.50 -2.19
N LYS A 32 14.76 -8.47 -3.43
CA LYS A 32 14.14 -9.20 -4.55
C LYS A 32 13.99 -10.69 -4.25
N THR A 33 15.04 -11.29 -3.69
CA THR A 33 15.04 -12.72 -3.33
C THR A 33 14.04 -13.01 -2.23
N TRP A 34 14.02 -12.19 -1.17
CA TRP A 34 13.05 -12.30 -0.09
C TRP A 34 11.59 -12.10 -0.56
N GLU A 35 11.35 -11.10 -1.42
CA GLU A 35 10.01 -10.78 -1.90
C GLU A 35 9.44 -11.89 -2.79
N LEU A 36 10.26 -12.56 -3.62
CA LEU A 36 9.81 -13.65 -4.49
C LEU A 36 9.80 -15.04 -3.84
N ASN A 37 10.55 -15.25 -2.76
CA ASN A 37 10.65 -16.56 -2.11
C ASN A 37 9.85 -16.64 -0.80
N SER A 38 9.67 -15.53 -0.09
CA SER A 38 8.95 -15.48 1.19
C SER A 38 7.61 -14.76 1.07
N ALA A 39 7.63 -13.48 0.66
CA ALA A 39 6.41 -12.67 0.64
C ALA A 39 5.44 -13.10 -0.46
N TYR A 40 5.97 -13.44 -1.64
CA TYR A 40 5.23 -13.88 -2.82
C TYR A 40 5.82 -15.17 -3.41
N SER A 41 5.88 -16.23 -2.59
CA SER A 41 6.31 -17.58 -2.99
C SER A 41 5.52 -18.14 -4.18
N GLU A 42 6.01 -19.22 -4.79
CA GLU A 42 5.33 -19.86 -5.93
C GLU A 42 3.89 -20.23 -5.60
N ASP A 43 3.71 -20.91 -4.47
CA ASP A 43 2.41 -21.17 -3.89
C ASP A 43 1.93 -19.96 -3.10
N LYS A 44 0.65 -19.63 -3.20
CA LYS A 44 0.04 -18.49 -2.50
C LYS A 44 0.13 -18.70 -0.97
N PRO A 45 0.89 -17.85 -0.24
CA PRO A 45 0.90 -17.92 1.22
C PRO A 45 -0.50 -17.68 1.80
N LYS A 46 -0.92 -18.51 2.76
CA LYS A 46 -2.21 -18.34 3.45
C LYS A 46 -2.31 -16.99 4.18
N ILE A 47 -1.18 -16.45 4.63
CA ILE A 47 -1.11 -15.13 5.28
C ILE A 47 -1.58 -13.99 4.36
N LEU A 48 -1.39 -14.10 3.04
CA LEU A 48 -1.88 -13.10 2.09
C LEU A 48 -3.41 -13.03 2.06
N THR A 49 -4.09 -14.17 2.28
CA THR A 49 -5.55 -14.19 2.38
C THR A 49 -6.03 -13.42 3.62
N PHE A 50 -5.35 -13.62 4.75
CA PHE A 50 -5.64 -12.88 5.98
C PHE A 50 -5.37 -11.38 5.83
N ILE A 51 -4.21 -10.99 5.29
CA ILE A 51 -3.86 -9.58 5.02
C ILE A 51 -4.88 -8.95 4.06
N GLY A 52 -5.31 -9.69 3.02
CA GLY A 52 -6.31 -9.19 2.09
C GLY A 52 -7.66 -8.92 2.76
N LEU A 53 -8.13 -9.84 3.61
CA LEU A 53 -9.36 -9.64 4.40
C LEU A 53 -9.24 -8.43 5.33
N LEU A 54 -8.10 -8.25 6.00
CA LEU A 54 -7.83 -7.06 6.82
C LEU A 54 -7.85 -5.78 5.96
N GLY A 55 -7.36 -5.83 4.72
CA GLY A 55 -7.42 -4.72 3.79
C GLY A 55 -8.85 -4.31 3.43
N TYR A 56 -9.75 -5.28 3.19
CA TYR A 56 -11.18 -5.01 2.99
C TYR A 56 -11.82 -4.42 4.25
N ALA A 57 -11.53 -4.99 5.42
CA ALA A 57 -12.05 -4.48 6.69
C ALA A 57 -11.58 -3.03 6.96
N LEU A 58 -10.31 -2.73 6.69
CA LEU A 58 -9.76 -1.38 6.83
C LEU A 58 -10.47 -0.38 5.91
N VAL A 59 -10.74 -0.75 4.65
CA VAL A 59 -11.45 0.12 3.72
C VAL A 59 -12.90 0.32 4.14
N GLY A 60 -13.59 -0.75 4.55
CA GLY A 60 -14.94 -0.66 5.10
C GLY A 60 -15.01 0.25 6.33
N PHE A 61 -14.08 0.10 7.26
CA PHE A 61 -13.97 0.95 8.45
C PHE A 61 -13.63 2.40 8.09
N THR A 62 -12.78 2.62 7.07
CA THR A 62 -12.45 3.97 6.59
C THR A 62 -13.69 4.68 6.04
N TRP A 63 -14.49 4.00 5.22
CA TRP A 63 -15.77 4.56 4.74
C TRP A 63 -16.77 4.79 5.86
N TYR A 64 -16.86 3.87 6.83
CA TYR A 64 -17.67 4.09 8.03
C TYR A 64 -17.25 5.40 8.74
N LYS A 65 -15.94 5.62 8.94
CA LYS A 65 -15.44 6.86 9.55
C LYS A 65 -15.73 8.10 8.71
N VAL A 66 -15.81 8.01 7.38
CA VAL A 66 -16.22 9.16 6.54
C VAL A 66 -17.64 9.61 6.87
N PHE A 67 -18.57 8.68 7.11
CA PHE A 67 -19.96 9.02 7.43
C PHE A 67 -20.18 9.39 8.91
N ASP A 68 -19.33 8.86 9.80
CA ASP A 68 -19.44 9.03 11.25
C ASP A 68 -18.68 10.26 11.79
N SER A 69 -17.72 10.81 11.04
CA SER A 69 -16.91 11.95 11.51
C SER A 69 -17.13 13.22 10.71
N ASP A 70 -17.14 14.36 11.39
CA ASP A 70 -17.27 15.70 10.81
C ASP A 70 -15.97 16.22 10.14
N ILE A 71 -15.11 15.32 9.67
CA ILE A 71 -13.83 15.68 9.04
C ILE A 71 -14.07 15.95 7.56
N GLY A 72 -13.95 17.22 7.17
CA GLY A 72 -14.04 17.66 5.78
C GLY A 72 -13.05 16.93 4.88
N ASN A 73 -13.46 16.65 3.64
CA ASN A 73 -12.61 15.98 2.62
C ASN A 73 -12.12 14.57 2.96
N SER A 74 -12.62 13.94 4.04
CA SER A 74 -12.25 12.57 4.44
C SER A 74 -12.55 11.52 3.37
N TRP A 75 -13.53 11.79 2.50
CA TRP A 75 -13.84 10.96 1.34
C TRP A 75 -12.66 10.79 0.37
N ILE A 76 -11.73 11.76 0.29
CA ILE A 76 -10.58 11.70 -0.62
C ILE A 76 -9.66 10.55 -0.23
N ILE A 77 -9.26 10.47 1.04
CA ILE A 77 -8.42 9.37 1.51
C ILE A 77 -9.18 8.04 1.49
N ALA A 78 -10.49 8.02 1.75
CA ALA A 78 -11.29 6.80 1.60
C ALA A 78 -11.32 6.29 0.15
N ALA A 79 -11.46 7.18 -0.83
CA ALA A 79 -11.38 6.84 -2.24
C ALA A 79 -10.00 6.30 -2.62
N LEU A 80 -8.92 6.97 -2.21
CA LEU A 80 -7.54 6.48 -2.42
C LEU A 80 -7.33 5.11 -1.77
N THR A 81 -7.87 4.92 -0.56
CA THR A 81 -7.78 3.65 0.16
C THR A 81 -8.52 2.54 -0.61
N THR A 82 -9.67 2.85 -1.18
CA THR A 82 -10.46 1.93 -2.02
C THR A 82 -9.70 1.49 -3.26
N VAL A 83 -8.92 2.38 -3.89
CA VAL A 83 -8.09 2.00 -5.06
C VAL A 83 -7.10 0.88 -4.70
N THR A 84 -6.62 0.80 -3.46
CA THR A 84 -5.74 -0.31 -3.05
C THR A 84 -6.44 -1.67 -2.98
N LEU A 85 -7.78 -1.70 -2.86
CA LEU A 85 -8.53 -2.94 -2.98
C LEU A 85 -8.38 -3.57 -4.35
N ILE A 86 -8.13 -2.81 -5.42
CA ILE A 86 -7.87 -3.37 -6.75
C ILE A 86 -6.64 -4.29 -6.66
N LYS A 87 -5.55 -3.80 -6.08
CA LYS A 87 -4.32 -4.58 -5.89
C LYS A 87 -4.56 -5.79 -4.99
N ILE A 88 -5.27 -5.60 -3.87
CA ILE A 88 -5.60 -6.68 -2.93
C ILE A 88 -6.45 -7.76 -3.62
N SER A 89 -7.46 -7.36 -4.41
CA SER A 89 -8.32 -8.28 -5.17
C SER A 89 -7.49 -9.13 -6.13
N VAL A 90 -6.54 -8.52 -6.86
CA VAL A 90 -5.65 -9.26 -7.76
C VAL A 90 -4.76 -10.24 -6.97
N ILE A 91 -4.23 -9.85 -5.81
CA ILE A 91 -3.45 -10.77 -4.94
C ILE A 91 -4.31 -11.95 -4.47
N LEU A 92 -5.57 -11.70 -4.10
CA LEU A 92 -6.45 -12.72 -3.54
C LEU A 92 -6.99 -13.69 -4.59
N PHE A 93 -7.52 -13.16 -5.69
CA PHE A 93 -8.27 -13.93 -6.68
C PHE A 93 -7.44 -14.26 -7.93
N ASN A 94 -6.32 -13.55 -8.16
CA ASN A 94 -5.47 -13.76 -9.33
C ASN A 94 -3.98 -13.74 -9.00
N TYR A 95 -3.61 -14.54 -7.99
CA TYR A 95 -2.28 -14.57 -7.42
C TYR A 95 -1.17 -14.82 -8.45
N ASN A 96 -1.37 -15.74 -9.39
CA ASN A 96 -0.35 -16.06 -10.41
C ASN A 96 -0.05 -14.86 -11.32
N LYS A 97 -1.07 -14.08 -11.70
CA LYS A 97 -0.87 -12.84 -12.46
C LYS A 97 -0.15 -11.79 -11.62
N PHE A 98 -0.53 -11.65 -10.34
CA PHE A 98 0.17 -10.76 -9.42
C PHE A 98 1.66 -11.12 -9.27
N ARG A 99 1.97 -12.40 -9.03
CA ARG A 99 3.35 -12.87 -8.88
C ARG A 99 4.16 -12.64 -10.16
N THR A 100 3.56 -12.88 -11.32
CA THR A 100 4.21 -12.59 -12.62
C THR A 100 4.49 -11.10 -12.79
N PHE A 101 3.54 -10.23 -12.43
CA PHE A 101 3.74 -8.79 -12.40
C PHE A 101 4.87 -8.37 -11.44
N ALA A 102 4.90 -8.92 -10.23
CA ALA A 102 5.95 -8.65 -9.23
C ALA A 102 7.33 -9.07 -9.75
N LYS A 103 7.44 -10.32 -10.26
CA LYS A 103 8.68 -10.85 -10.87
C LYS A 103 9.15 -9.97 -12.02
N ASN A 104 8.26 -9.56 -12.92
CA ASN A 104 8.63 -8.69 -14.05
C ASN A 104 9.07 -7.31 -13.57
N THR A 105 8.40 -6.73 -12.59
CA THR A 105 8.73 -5.40 -12.07
C THR A 105 10.08 -5.40 -11.36
N LEU A 106 10.36 -6.40 -10.52
CA LEU A 106 11.62 -6.54 -9.81
C LEU A 106 12.82 -6.85 -10.71
N ASN A 107 12.60 -7.50 -11.86
CA ASN A 107 13.66 -7.80 -12.82
C ASN A 107 13.95 -6.65 -13.81
N HIS A 108 13.06 -5.67 -13.94
CA HIS A 108 13.20 -4.55 -14.88
C HIS A 108 13.47 -3.22 -14.17
N LYS A 109 14.73 -2.75 -14.23
CA LYS A 109 15.17 -1.49 -13.60
C LYS A 109 14.24 -0.30 -13.88
N LYS A 110 13.81 -0.12 -15.13
CA LYS A 110 12.90 0.98 -15.52
C LYS A 110 11.54 0.89 -14.82
N LYS A 111 10.93 -0.30 -14.78
CA LYS A 111 9.63 -0.53 -14.13
C LYS A 111 9.75 -0.35 -12.61
N MET A 112 10.84 -0.83 -12.02
CA MET A 112 11.13 -0.64 -10.60
C MET A 112 11.32 0.85 -10.24
N ALA A 113 12.04 1.60 -11.07
CA ALA A 113 12.21 3.05 -10.89
C ALA A 113 10.88 3.81 -11.00
N GLN A 114 10.03 3.46 -11.97
CA GLN A 114 8.69 4.03 -12.11
C GLN A 114 7.82 3.74 -10.88
N LEU A 115 7.84 2.50 -10.37
CA LEU A 115 7.13 2.14 -9.15
C LEU A 115 7.66 2.92 -7.94
N ASN A 116 8.97 3.00 -7.77
CA ASN A 116 9.60 3.73 -6.67
C ASN A 116 9.23 5.21 -6.70
N MET A 117 9.33 5.86 -7.86
CA MET A 117 8.97 7.26 -8.04
C MET A 117 7.48 7.49 -7.74
N GLY A 118 6.59 6.62 -8.24
CA GLY A 118 5.16 6.70 -7.96
C GLY A 118 4.84 6.59 -6.47
N VAL A 119 5.50 5.67 -5.76
CA VAL A 119 5.30 5.48 -4.31
C VAL A 119 5.86 6.66 -3.51
N ILE A 120 7.01 7.22 -3.89
CA ILE A 120 7.58 8.40 -3.23
C ILE A 120 6.65 9.60 -3.41
N LEU A 121 6.22 9.87 -4.65
CA LEU A 121 5.29 10.97 -4.94
C LEU A 121 3.97 10.81 -4.16
N PHE A 122 3.40 9.61 -4.17
CA PHE A 122 2.20 9.31 -3.40
C PHE A 122 2.41 9.52 -1.90
N SER A 123 3.56 9.11 -1.36
CA SER A 123 3.87 9.31 0.06
C SER A 123 4.00 10.79 0.44
N ILE A 124 4.60 11.61 -0.44
CA ILE A 124 4.68 13.07 -0.25
C ILE A 124 3.26 13.67 -0.23
N ILE A 125 2.40 13.27 -1.18
CA ILE A 125 1.00 13.73 -1.22
C ILE A 125 0.27 13.36 0.08
N LEU A 126 0.45 12.13 0.58
CA LEU A 126 -0.16 11.71 1.84
C LEU A 126 0.33 12.50 3.05
N ILE A 127 1.64 12.81 3.13
CA ILE A 127 2.18 13.65 4.20
C ILE A 127 1.57 15.05 4.14
N LEU A 128 1.49 15.65 2.95
CA LEU A 128 0.86 16.97 2.78
C LEU A 128 -0.62 16.95 3.15
N MET A 129 -1.35 15.90 2.76
CA MET A 129 -2.75 15.73 3.18
C MET A 129 -2.88 15.59 4.70
N GLY A 130 -2.02 14.80 5.35
CA GLY A 130 -2.05 14.63 6.80
C GLY A 130 -1.66 15.87 7.60
N ILE A 131 -0.96 16.84 7.00
CA ILE A 131 -0.56 18.10 7.66
C ILE A 131 -1.56 19.24 7.38
N TYR A 132 -2.02 19.35 6.13
CA TYR A 132 -2.76 20.53 5.65
C TYR A 132 -4.25 20.28 5.40
N LEU A 133 -4.68 19.03 5.19
CA LEU A 133 -6.07 18.71 4.83
C LEU A 133 -6.86 18.09 5.98
N TYR A 134 -6.22 17.23 6.77
CA TYR A 134 -6.80 16.53 7.92
C TYR A 134 -6.10 16.95 9.19
#